data_AF-A0A958X2F3-F1
#
_entry.id   AF-A0A958X2F3-F1
#
_cell.length_a   1.000
_cell.length_b   1.000
_cell.length_c   1.000
_cell.angle_alpha   90.00
_cell.angle_beta   90.00
_cell.angle_gamma   90.00
#
_symmetry.space_group_name_H-M   'P 1'
#
loop_
_entity.id
_entity.type
_entity.pdbx_description
1 polymer ?
#
loop_
_entity_poly.entity_id
_entity_poly.type
_entity_poly.pdbx_seq_one_letter_code
_entity_poly.pdbx_strand_id
1 'polypeptide(L)' 'MQTGQELSNVQKELLKLYAKNVADEDLQALRYIMGLYFAEKASHLMDEFTREKGLSPQDLAKWAYEHYRTQNRA' A
#
# COMPACT_ATOMS: atom_id res chain seq x y z
N MET A 1 2.35 15.13 -31.23
CA MET A 1 3.41 15.55 -30.29
C MET A 1 3.55 14.45 -29.25
N GLN A 2 4.73 13.87 -29.09
CA GLN A 2 4.96 12.74 -28.18
C GLN A 2 4.92 13.23 -26.72
N THR A 3 3.89 12.85 -25.97
CA THR A 3 3.84 13.03 -24.51
C THR A 3 4.57 11.88 -23.85
N GLY A 4 5.90 11.92 -23.85
CA GLY A 4 6.69 11.03 -23.00
C GLY A 4 6.51 11.47 -21.56
N GLN A 5 5.68 10.77 -20.80
CA GLN A 5 5.46 11.07 -19.39
C GLN A 5 6.79 10.92 -18.64
N GLU A 6 7.31 12.03 -18.11
CA GLU A 6 8.58 11.99 -17.39
C GLU A 6 8.46 11.06 -16.18
N LEU A 7 9.46 10.18 -16.02
CA LEU A 7 9.51 9.29 -14.88
C LEU A 7 9.54 10.09 -13.58
N SER A 8 8.77 9.65 -12.60
CA SER A 8 8.82 10.18 -11.25
C SER A 8 10.22 9.98 -10.65
N ASN A 9 10.56 10.78 -9.64
CA ASN A 9 11.87 10.65 -8.97
C ASN A 9 12.09 9.23 -8.43
N VAL A 10 11.04 8.59 -7.89
CA VAL A 10 11.10 7.20 -7.40
C VAL A 10 11.40 6.22 -8.54
N GLN A 11 10.74 6.38 -9.69
CA GLN A 11 10.99 5.53 -10.87
C GLN A 11 12.43 5.69 -11.37
N LYS A 12 12.97 6.92 -11.38
CA LYS A 12 14.37 7.20 -11.76
C LYS A 12 15.36 6.55 -10.79
N GLU A 13 15.11 6.62 -9.47
CA GLU A 13 15.99 5.98 -8.48
C GLU A 13 15.96 4.45 -8.56
N LEU A 14 14.79 3.83 -8.80
CA LEU A 14 14.70 2.39 -9.02
C LEU A 14 15.51 1.93 -10.23
N LEU A 15 15.50 2.70 -11.33
CA LEU A 15 16.32 2.40 -12.50
C LEU A 15 17.83 2.50 -12.20
N LYS A 16 18.25 3.48 -11.41
CA LYS A 16 19.66 3.59 -10.97
C LYS A 16 20.04 2.39 -10.10
N LEU A 17 19.12 1.92 -9.27
CA LEU A 17 19.34 0.75 -8.40
C LEU A 17 19.51 -0.53 -9.24
N TYR A 18 18.65 -0.75 -10.25
CA TYR A 18 18.80 -1.86 -11.18
C TYR A 18 20.11 -1.79 -11.98
N ALA A 19 20.56 -0.59 -12.37
CA ALA A 19 21.81 -0.39 -13.09
C ALA A 19 23.07 -0.75 -12.25
N LYS A 20 22.91 -1.02 -10.95
CA LYS A 20 24.01 -1.42 -10.05
C LYS A 20 24.13 -2.93 -9.86
N ASN A 21 23.38 -3.76 -10.61
CA ASN A 21 23.34 -5.22 -10.44
C ASN A 21 23.11 -5.62 -8.98
N VAL A 22 22.13 -4.96 -8.34
CA VAL A 22 21.72 -5.31 -6.98
C VAL A 22 21.22 -6.76 -6.98
N ALA A 23 21.63 -7.53 -5.98
CA ALA A 23 21.23 -8.92 -5.83
C ALA A 23 19.70 -9.02 -5.65
N ASP A 24 19.10 -10.07 -6.19
CA ASP A 24 17.65 -10.28 -6.11
C ASP A 24 17.17 -10.38 -4.65
N GLU A 25 18.01 -10.90 -3.75
CA GLU A 25 17.74 -10.97 -2.31
C GLU A 25 17.58 -9.58 -1.69
N ASP A 26 18.41 -8.62 -2.09
CA ASP A 26 18.33 -7.23 -1.61
C ASP A 26 17.09 -6.53 -2.17
N LEU A 27 16.71 -6.82 -3.42
CA LEU A 27 15.46 -6.33 -4.02
C LEU A 27 14.22 -6.88 -3.28
N GLN A 28 14.26 -8.14 -2.88
CA GLN A 28 13.21 -8.75 -2.06
C GLN A 28 13.14 -8.11 -0.67
N ALA A 29 14.29 -7.85 -0.03
CA ALA A 29 14.35 -7.16 1.24
C ALA A 29 13.77 -5.74 1.14
N LEU A 30 14.13 -4.98 0.10
CA LEU A 30 13.56 -3.65 -0.16
C LEU A 30 12.04 -3.70 -0.36
N ARG A 31 11.54 -4.68 -1.12
CA ARG A 31 10.09 -4.89 -1.29
C ARG A 31 9.40 -5.17 0.05
N TYR A 32 10.01 -5.97 0.91
CA TYR A 32 9.47 -6.27 2.23
C TYR A 32 9.43 -5.01 3.11
N ILE A 33 10.51 -4.24 3.17
CA ILE A 33 10.58 -2.98 3.92
C ILE A 33 9.53 -1.98 3.45
N MET A 34 9.37 -1.83 2.12
CA MET A 34 8.29 -0.99 1.56
C MET A 34 6.90 -1.49 1.96
N GLY A 35 6.70 -2.81 1.95
CA GLY A 35 5.45 -3.43 2.41
C GLY A 35 5.13 -3.10 3.87
N LEU A 36 6.12 -3.20 4.75
CA LEU A 36 5.98 -2.83 6.16
C LEU A 36 5.64 -1.36 6.33
N TYR A 37 6.34 -0.47 5.64
CA TYR A 37 6.09 0.97 5.70
C TYR A 37 4.65 1.33 5.30
N PHE A 38 4.15 0.75 4.21
CA PHE A 38 2.77 1.01 3.78
C PHE A 38 1.74 0.37 4.69
N ALA A 39 2.02 -0.81 5.28
CA ALA A 39 1.13 -1.43 6.26
C ALA A 39 1.00 -0.57 7.51
N GLU A 40 2.10 -0.08 8.07
CA GLU A 40 2.11 0.82 9.22
C GLU A 40 1.36 2.13 8.92
N LYS A 41 1.62 2.75 7.77
CA LYS A 41 0.89 3.93 7.33
C LYS A 41 -0.62 3.68 7.19
N ALA A 42 -1.01 2.53 6.63
CA ALA A 42 -2.41 2.16 6.50
C ALA A 42 -3.09 1.95 7.86
N SER A 43 -2.40 1.32 8.81
CA SER A 43 -2.87 1.18 10.19
C SER A 43 -3.11 2.54 10.84
N HIS A 44 -2.16 3.48 10.74
CA HIS A 44 -2.35 4.82 11.27
C HIS A 44 -3.54 5.56 10.66
N LEU A 45 -3.69 5.51 9.34
CA LEU A 45 -4.84 6.13 8.66
C LEU A 45 -6.17 5.51 9.11
N MET A 46 -6.18 4.19 9.39
CA MET A 46 -7.35 3.51 9.91
C MET A 46 -7.69 3.96 11.33
N ASP A 47 -6.70 4.14 12.19
CA ASP A 47 -6.89 4.66 13.55
C ASP A 47 -7.45 6.08 13.54
N GLU A 48 -6.92 6.95 12.66
CA GLU A 48 -7.41 8.31 12.45
C GLU A 48 -8.88 8.30 11.98
N PHE A 49 -9.19 7.53 10.95
CA PHE A 49 -10.53 7.38 10.42
C PHE A 49 -11.52 6.88 11.47
N THR A 50 -11.15 5.85 12.22
CA THR A 50 -11.97 5.26 13.29
C THR A 50 -12.28 6.29 14.37
N ARG A 51 -11.27 7.05 14.79
CA ARG A 51 -11.41 8.12 15.79
C ARG A 51 -12.31 9.25 15.29
N GLU A 52 -12.12 9.71 14.06
CA GLU A 52 -12.94 10.78 13.46
C GLU A 52 -14.42 10.36 13.30
N LYS A 53 -14.66 9.09 13.00
CA LYS A 53 -16.01 8.54 12.80
C LYS A 53 -16.65 8.04 14.09
N GLY A 54 -15.92 8.02 15.21
CA GLY A 54 -16.40 7.49 16.49
C GLY A 54 -16.77 6.00 16.42
N LEU A 55 -16.09 5.24 15.56
CA LEU A 55 -16.37 3.82 15.37
C LEU A 55 -15.87 3.02 16.58
N SER A 56 -16.70 2.09 17.05
CA SER A 56 -16.31 1.17 18.12
C SER A 56 -15.47 0.01 17.55
N PRO A 57 -14.68 -0.69 18.40
CA PRO A 57 -14.02 -1.92 18.00
C PRO A 57 -14.97 -2.98 17.41
N GLN A 58 -16.23 -3.00 17.86
CA GLN A 58 -17.25 -3.91 17.35
C GLN A 58 -17.68 -3.53 15.92
N ASP A 59 -17.76 -2.23 15.60
CA ASP A 59 -18.06 -1.75 14.24
C ASP A 59 -16.94 -2.14 13.27
N LEU A 60 -15.69 -2.03 13.72
CA LEU A 60 -14.54 -2.46 12.94
C LEU A 60 -14.50 -3.97 12.72
N ALA A 61 -14.79 -4.76 13.77
CA ALA A 61 -14.86 -6.21 13.65
C ALA A 61 -15.97 -6.64 12.68
N LYS A 62 -17.15 -6.03 12.82
CA LYS A 62 -18.27 -6.24 11.89
C LYS A 62 -17.84 -5.93 10.46
N TRP A 63 -17.22 -4.78 10.21
CA TRP A 63 -16.76 -4.38 8.88
C TRP A 63 -15.67 -5.31 8.31
N ALA A 64 -14.73 -5.77 9.13
CA ALA A 64 -13.64 -6.65 8.71
C ALA A 64 -14.11 -8.07 8.34
N TYR A 65 -15.16 -8.57 9.00
CA TYR A 65 -15.72 -9.90 8.77
C TYR A 65 -17.00 -9.88 7.91
N GLU A 66 -17.45 -8.70 7.48
CA GLU A 66 -18.59 -8.58 6.58
C GLU A 66 -18.22 -8.98 5.14
N HIS A 67 -18.99 -9.92 4.59
CA HIS A 67 -18.85 -10.38 3.21
C HIS A 67 -19.60 -9.48 2.20
N TYR A 68 -19.53 -8.15 2.35
CA TYR A 68 -20.15 -7.22 1.38
C TYR A 68 -19.56 -7.30 -0.04
N ARG A 69 -18.42 -7.99 -0.20
CA ARG A 69 -17.81 -8.26 -1.50
C ARG A 69 -18.62 -9.19 -2.40
N THR A 70 -19.70 -9.82 -1.92
CA THR A 70 -20.60 -10.65 -2.73
C THR A 70 -22.07 -10.49 -2.32
N GLN A 71 -22.69 -9.36 -2.66
CA GLN A 71 -24.15 -9.27 -2.81
C GLN A 71 -24.49 -8.47 -4.07
N ASN A 72 -24.29 -9.08 -5.24
CA ASN A 72 -25.03 -8.75 -6.47
C ASN A 72 -24.71 -9.76 -7.58
N ARG A 73 -25.43 -10.89 -7.55
CA ARG A 73 -25.78 -11.68 -8.74
C ARG A 73 -27.14 -12.32 -8.45
N ALA A 74 -28.20 -11.57 -8.76
CA ALA A 74 -29.52 -12.10 -9.06
C ALA A 74 -29.78 -11.83 -10.54
#